data_AF-F9X7P5-F1
#
_entry.id   AF-F9X7P5-F1
#
_cell.length_a   1.000
_cell.length_b   1.000
_cell.length_c   1.000
_cell.angle_alpha   90.00
_cell.angle_beta   90.00
_cell.angle_gamma   90.00
#
_symmetry.space_group_name_H-M   'P 1'
#
loop_
_entity.id
_entity.type
_entity.pdbx_description
1 polymer ?
#
loop_
_entity_poly.entity_id
_entity_poly.type
_entity_poly.pdbx_seq_one_letter_code
_entity_poly.pdbx_strand_id
1 'polypeptide(L)' 'MLCLDGAGVHKAAAFRSQLDILGVPHALDVWPANSPDLNPIENAWAMMKWRLNH' A
#
# COMPACT_ATOMS: atom_id res chain seq x y z
N MET A 1 3.27 10.58 -1.03
CA MET A 1 3.63 9.56 -2.04
C MET A 1 2.84 8.31 -1.73
N LEU A 2 2.12 7.77 -2.71
CA LEU A 2 1.37 6.52 -2.60
C LEU A 2 2.34 5.32 -2.67
N CYS A 3 2.26 4.43 -1.68
CA CYS A 3 3.00 3.18 -1.64
C CYS A 3 1.99 2.04 -1.53
N LEU A 4 2.14 1.02 -2.38
CA LEU A 4 1.27 -0.15 -2.43
C LEU A 4 2.12 -1.41 -2.47
N ASP A 5 1.57 -2.51 -1.98
CA ASP A 5 2.23 -3.81 -2.04
C ASP A 5 2.26 -4.38 -3.47
N GLY A 6 2.84 -5.56 -3.62
CA GLY A 6 3.01 -6.23 -4.89
C GLY A 6 1.75 -6.91 -5.46
N ALA A 7 0.55 -6.70 -4.89
CA ALA A 7 -0.67 -7.38 -5.33
C ALA A 7 -0.99 -7.08 -6.81
N GLY A 8 -1.53 -8.07 -7.52
CA GLY A 8 -1.77 -7.97 -8.97
C GLY A 8 -2.67 -6.79 -9.36
N VAL A 9 -3.67 -6.47 -8.52
CA VAL A 9 -4.56 -5.32 -8.73
C VAL A 9 -3.84 -3.97 -8.67
N HIS A 10 -2.80 -3.83 -7.83
CA HIS A 10 -1.97 -2.61 -7.74
C HIS A 10 -1.00 -2.49 -8.93
N LYS A 11 -0.80 -3.58 -9.68
CA LYS A 11 0.04 -3.64 -10.89
C LYS A 11 -0.75 -3.52 -12.19
N ALA A 12 -2.08 -3.53 -12.12
CA ALA A 12 -2.92 -3.46 -13.29
C ALA A 12 -2.67 -2.16 -14.09
N ALA A 13 -2.51 -2.28 -15.41
CA ALA A 13 -2.21 -1.15 -16.28
C ALA A 13 -3.28 -0.03 -16.18
N ALA A 14 -4.56 -0.41 -16.12
CA ALA A 14 -5.66 0.54 -15.96
C ALA A 14 -5.54 1.35 -14.66
N PHE A 15 -5.13 0.71 -13.56
CA PHE A 15 -4.95 1.38 -12.27
C PHE A 15 -3.76 2.35 -12.31
N ARG A 16 -2.61 1.92 -12.85
CA ARG A 16 -1.42 2.78 -13.00
C ARG A 16 -1.68 3.98 -13.89
N SER A 17 -2.29 3.75 -15.04
CA SER A 17 -2.67 4.84 -15.97
C SER A 17 -3.59 5.85 -15.29
N GLN A 18 -4.50 5.41 -14.42
CA GLN A 18 -5.36 6.32 -13.69
C GLN A 18 -4.59 7.16 -12.65
N LEU A 19 -3.58 6.59 -11.99
CA LEU A 19 -2.71 7.34 -11.08
C LEU A 19 -1.91 8.42 -11.82
N ASP A 20 -1.42 8.09 -13.03
CA ASP A 20 -0.70 9.04 -13.90
C ASP A 20 -1.61 10.19 -14.33
N ILE A 21 -2.82 9.89 -14.80
CA ILE A 21 -3.83 10.90 -15.19
C ILE A 21 -4.17 11.83 -14.03
N LEU A 22 -4.28 11.29 -12.81
CA LEU A 22 -4.58 12.05 -11.60
C LEU A 22 -3.34 12.78 -11.05
N GLY A 23 -2.15 12.55 -11.62
CA GLY A 23 -0.90 13.15 -11.15
C GLY A 23 -0.52 12.74 -9.73
N VAL A 24 -0.97 11.56 -9.26
CA VAL A 24 -0.70 11.10 -7.89
C VAL A 24 0.75 10.63 -7.81
N PRO A 25 1.62 11.27 -6.98
CA PRO A 25 2.99 10.81 -6.82
C PRO A 25 3.01 9.44 -6.15
N HIS A 26 3.58 8.44 -6.82
CA HIS A 26 3.57 7.05 -6.38
C HIS A 26 4.95 6.40 -6.51
N ALA A 27 5.26 5.52 -5.57
CA ALA A 27 6.42 4.62 -5.64
C ALA A 27 5.87 3.19 -5.73
N LEU A 28 5.45 2.82 -6.93
CA LEU A 28 5.03 1.46 -7.23
C LEU A 28 6.29 0.62 -7.48
N ASP A 29 6.27 -0.65 -7.09
CA ASP A 29 7.36 -1.62 -7.28
C ASP A 29 8.62 -1.43 -6.39
N VAL A 30 8.62 -0.49 -5.44
CA VAL A 30 9.71 -0.36 -4.44
C VAL A 30 9.59 -1.34 -3.27
N TRP A 31 8.40 -1.94 -3.10
CA TRP A 31 8.10 -2.76 -1.93
C TRP A 31 8.56 -4.21 -2.12
N PRO A 32 9.43 -4.76 -1.25
CA PRO A 32 9.87 -6.14 -1.36
C PRO A 32 8.72 -7.11 -1.07
N ALA A 33 8.72 -8.25 -1.77
CA ALA A 33 7.71 -9.28 -1.58
C ALA A 33 7.75 -9.85 -0.15
N ASN A 34 6.59 -10.14 0.43
CA ASN A 34 6.43 -10.70 1.77
C ASN A 34 7.06 -9.86 2.91
N SER A 35 7.05 -8.53 2.77
CA SER A 35 7.58 -7.61 3.79
C SER A 35 6.50 -6.72 4.41
N PRO A 36 5.54 -7.29 5.17
CA PRO A 36 4.53 -6.49 5.87
C PRO A 36 5.15 -5.64 7.00
N ASP A 37 6.26 -6.06 7.58
CA ASP A 37 7.01 -5.37 8.63
C ASP A 37 7.48 -3.97 8.22
N LEU A 38 7.74 -3.76 6.93
CA LEU A 38 8.10 -2.46 6.39
C LEU A 38 6.88 -1.52 6.28
N ASN A 39 5.63 -2.05 6.40
CA ASN A 39 4.42 -1.34 6.00
C ASN A 39 3.82 -0.62 7.20
N PRO A 40 3.80 0.73 7.21
CA PRO A 40 3.30 1.47 8.36
C PRO A 40 1.82 1.17 8.67
N ILE A 41 1.05 0.64 7.72
CA ILE A 41 -0.34 0.23 7.97
C ILE A 41 -0.45 -0.92 8.97
N GLU A 42 0.56 -1.79 9.08
CA GLU A 42 0.56 -2.88 10.06
C GLU A 42 0.54 -2.36 11.49
N ASN A 43 1.26 -1.25 11.74
CA ASN A 43 1.23 -0.56 13.04
C ASN A 43 -0.16 0.03 13.31
N ALA A 44 -0.80 0.65 12.32
CA ALA A 44 -2.15 1.18 12.45
C ALA A 44 -3.17 0.06 12.76
N TRP A 45 -3.05 -1.10 12.12
CA TRP A 45 -3.87 -2.26 12.42
C TRP A 45 -3.58 -2.87 13.79
N ALA A 46 -2.33 -2.90 14.23
CA ALA A 46 -2.00 -3.31 15.60
C ALA A 46 -2.66 -2.39 16.63
N MET A 47 -2.58 -1.07 16.44
CA MET A 47 -3.26 -0.08 17.29
C MET A 47 -4.77 -0.23 17.26
N MET A 48 -5.36 -0.45 16.08
CA MET A 48 -6.80 -0.64 15.92
C MET A 48 -7.27 -1.90 16.67
N LYS A 49 -6.59 -3.04 16.49
CA LYS A 49 -6.91 -4.29 17.20
C LYS A 49 -6.78 -4.12 18.71
N TRP A 50 -5.77 -3.40 19.18
CA TRP A 50 -5.63 -3.09 20.60
C TRP A 50 -6.84 -2.32 21.14
N ARG A 51 -7.32 -1.30 20.40
CA ARG A 51 -8.49 -0.50 20.79
C ARG A 51 -9.83 -1.23 20.70
N LEU A 52 -9.97 -2.24 19.84
CA LEU A 52 -11.20 -3.02 19.70
C LEU A 52 -11.31 -4.17 20.70
N ASN A 53 -10.16 -4.63 21.21
CA ASN A 53 -10.08 -5.73 22.17
C ASN A 53 -9.95 -5.25 23.63
N HIS A 54 -10.03 -3.94 23.87
CA HIS A 54 -10.16 -3.29 25.17
C HIS A 54 -11.40 -2.38 25.15
#